data_AF-A0A2M9UNV2-F1
#
_entry.id   AF-A0A2M9UNV2-F1
#
_cell.length_a   1.000
_cell.length_b   1.000
_cell.length_c   1.000
_cell.angle_alpha   90.00
_cell.angle_beta   90.00
_cell.angle_gamma   90.00
#
_symmetry.space_group_name_H-M   'P 1'
#
loop_
_entity.id
_entity.type
_entity.pdbx_description
1 polymer ?
#
loop_
_entity_poly.entity_id
_entity_poly.type
_entity_poly.pdbx_seq_one_letter_code
_entity_poly.pdbx_strand_id
1 'polypeptide(L)'
;MKKYFVLSVFIMLIGAFTNVQGQNSATPDKGVLVHGNVRLCNYERGCLITDNDMKHWTQKLEISYDGSDKTYGIYINVRGDIINLGVKYKSSGTESYTYEGTDRVTGRKVVVVTKQKLSWYLNNNGVDSHTEVESPKGIIVTVPATYTVFSVVPIKNK
;
A
#
# COMPACT_ATOMS: atom_id res chain seq x y z
N MET A 1 51.52 -31.28 6.35
CA MET A 1 51.48 -30.19 7.35
C MET A 1 51.71 -28.86 6.67
N LYS A 2 50.72 -27.97 6.68
CA LYS A 2 50.90 -26.51 6.79
C LYS A 2 49.51 -25.91 7.03
N LYS A 3 49.30 -25.46 8.27
CA LYS A 3 48.17 -24.64 8.70
C LYS A 3 48.39 -23.24 8.12
N TYR A 4 47.37 -22.66 7.51
CA TYR A 4 47.26 -21.20 7.42
C TYR A 4 45.94 -20.79 8.04
N PHE A 5 46.12 -20.18 9.20
CA PHE A 5 45.16 -19.50 10.05
C PHE A 5 45.17 -18.03 9.61
N VAL A 6 44.03 -17.35 9.79
CA VAL A 6 43.85 -15.87 9.77
C VAL A 6 43.82 -15.26 8.36
N LEU A 7 42.91 -14.36 7.95
CA LEU A 7 42.37 -13.17 8.63
C LEU A 7 41.04 -12.74 8.00
N SER A 8 40.08 -12.40 8.86
CA SER A 8 38.83 -11.71 8.55
C SER A 8 39.11 -10.33 7.95
N VAL A 9 38.50 -9.99 6.81
CA VAL A 9 38.36 -8.61 6.33
C VAL A 9 36.89 -8.37 6.05
N PHE A 10 36.22 -7.75 7.02
CA PHE A 10 34.95 -7.05 6.82
C PHE A 10 35.18 -5.93 5.81
N ILE A 11 34.67 -6.08 4.58
CA ILE A 11 34.62 -4.97 3.63
C ILE A 11 33.25 -4.30 3.78
N MET A 12 33.19 -3.26 4.63
CA MET A 12 32.16 -2.23 4.53
C MET A 12 32.45 -1.40 3.28
N LEU A 13 31.80 -1.74 2.16
CA LEU A 13 31.75 -0.86 0.99
C LEU A 13 30.60 0.14 1.19
N ILE A 14 30.90 1.22 1.90
CA ILE A 14 30.21 2.51 1.73
C ILE A 14 30.76 3.07 0.41
N GLY A 15 30.16 2.64 -0.69
CA GLY A 15 30.41 3.20 -2.02
C GLY A 15 29.30 4.18 -2.35
N ALA A 16 29.61 5.47 -2.31
CA ALA A 16 28.78 6.51 -2.89
C ALA A 16 28.60 6.21 -4.39
N PHE A 17 27.39 5.83 -4.79
CA PHE A 17 27.04 5.76 -6.20
C PHE A 17 26.95 7.19 -6.74
N THR A 18 28.03 7.65 -7.36
CA THR A 18 28.00 8.80 -8.26
C THR A 18 27.21 8.42 -9.52
N ASN A 19 26.06 9.09 -9.70
CA ASN A 19 25.44 9.45 -10.96
C ASN A 19 25.39 8.38 -12.06
N VAL A 20 24.34 7.54 -12.01
CA VAL A 20 23.67 7.11 -13.25
C VAL A 20 22.55 8.10 -13.51
N GLN A 21 22.90 9.13 -14.28
CA GLN A 21 21.99 10.15 -14.77
C GLN A 21 21.15 9.54 -15.90
N GLY A 22 19.83 9.50 -15.74
CA GLY A 22 18.90 9.16 -16.82
C GLY A 22 17.77 8.18 -16.50
N GLN A 23 17.23 8.14 -15.29
CA GLN A 23 15.82 7.77 -15.13
C GLN A 23 15.06 9.05 -14.89
N ASN A 24 14.10 9.35 -15.78
CA ASN A 24 13.13 10.42 -15.62
C ASN A 24 12.42 10.26 -14.27
N SER A 25 12.99 10.81 -13.21
CA SER A 25 12.27 11.05 -11.97
C SER A 25 11.34 12.21 -12.25
N ALA A 26 10.22 11.92 -12.92
CA ALA A 26 9.08 12.79 -12.85
C ALA A 26 8.83 12.98 -11.35
N THR A 27 8.98 14.21 -10.87
CA THR A 27 8.55 14.59 -9.52
C THR A 27 7.14 14.04 -9.36
N PRO A 28 6.86 13.17 -8.37
CA PRO A 28 5.57 12.51 -8.28
C PRO A 28 4.47 13.57 -8.20
N ASP A 29 3.62 13.67 -9.23
CA ASP A 29 2.48 14.59 -9.22
C ASP A 29 1.49 14.05 -8.19
N LYS A 30 1.40 14.76 -7.06
CA LYS A 30 0.53 14.39 -5.93
C LYS A 30 0.71 12.95 -5.48
N GLY A 31 1.96 12.48 -5.44
CA GLY A 31 2.31 11.12 -4.99
C GLY A 31 2.05 10.01 -6.01
N VAL A 32 1.59 10.32 -7.22
CA VAL A 32 1.39 9.36 -8.30
C VAL A 32 2.72 9.07 -9.00
N LEU A 33 3.04 7.79 -9.15
CA LEU A 33 4.21 7.30 -9.87
C LEU A 33 3.79 6.21 -10.86
N VAL A 34 4.33 6.29 -12.08
CA VAL A 34 4.15 5.30 -13.12
C VAL A 34 5.51 4.81 -13.58
N HIS A 35 5.74 3.50 -13.50
CA HIS A 35 6.98 2.88 -13.96
C HIS A 35 6.67 1.54 -14.63
N GLY A 36 6.85 1.47 -15.95
CA GLY A 36 6.48 0.29 -16.73
C GLY A 36 5.01 -0.08 -16.55
N ASN A 37 4.75 -1.34 -16.16
CA ASN A 37 3.40 -1.85 -15.88
C ASN A 37 2.87 -1.49 -14.49
N VAL A 38 3.68 -0.82 -13.66
CA VAL A 38 3.32 -0.48 -12.30
C VAL A 38 2.86 0.97 -12.23
N ARG A 39 1.70 1.17 -11.62
CA ARG A 39 1.21 2.49 -11.20
C ARG A 39 0.99 2.46 -9.70
N LEU A 40 1.42 3.48 -9.00
CA LEU A 40 1.14 3.64 -7.58
C LEU A 40 0.80 5.08 -7.22
N CYS A 41 0.09 5.24 -6.11
CA CYS A 41 -0.16 6.51 -5.46
C CYS A 41 0.23 6.40 -3.99
N ASN A 42 1.25 7.16 -3.59
CA ASN A 42 1.59 7.36 -2.19
C ASN A 42 0.73 8.48 -1.64
N TYR A 43 -0.01 8.21 -0.57
CA TYR A 43 -0.77 9.20 0.17
C TYR A 43 0.03 9.65 1.39
N GLU A 44 0.25 10.96 1.52
CA GLU A 44 0.92 11.54 2.69
C GLU A 44 0.13 11.29 3.97
N ARG A 45 -1.21 11.25 3.85
CA ARG A 45 -2.12 11.04 4.97
C ARG A 45 -3.23 10.07 4.60
N GLY A 46 -3.55 9.22 5.55
CA GLY A 46 -4.72 8.35 5.54
C GLY A 46 -5.15 8.06 6.96
N CYS A 47 -6.33 7.47 7.10
CA CYS A 47 -6.86 7.05 8.40
C CYS A 47 -7.36 5.62 8.31
N LEU A 48 -6.83 4.75 9.17
CA LEU A 48 -7.39 3.44 9.43
C LEU A 48 -8.49 3.60 10.49
N ILE A 49 -9.67 3.05 10.22
CA ILE A 49 -10.81 3.04 11.12
C ILE A 49 -11.14 1.58 11.44
N THR A 50 -11.06 1.21 12.71
CA THR A 50 -11.42 -0.14 13.17
C THR A 50 -12.94 -0.32 13.19
N ASP A 51 -13.40 -1.56 13.38
CA ASP A 51 -14.82 -1.91 13.50
C ASP A 51 -15.56 -1.19 14.64
N ASN A 52 -14.85 -0.84 15.72
CA ASN A 52 -15.35 -0.02 16.83
C ASN A 52 -15.12 1.50 16.63
N ASP A 53 -14.96 1.95 15.38
CA ASP A 53 -14.81 3.36 14.97
C ASP A 53 -13.58 4.11 15.49
N MET A 54 -12.59 3.41 16.07
CA MET A 54 -11.33 4.06 16.48
C MET A 54 -10.53 4.48 15.24
N LYS A 55 -10.05 5.73 15.26
CA LYS A 55 -9.29 6.33 14.17
C LYS A 55 -7.78 6.28 14.45
N HIS A 56 -7.03 5.76 13.50
CA HIS A 56 -5.58 5.67 13.53
C HIS A 56 -4.96 6.28 12.28
N TRP A 57 -4.20 7.36 12.43
CA TRP A 57 -3.53 8.02 11.31
C TRP A 57 -2.37 7.17 10.78
N THR A 58 -2.31 7.02 9.46
CA THR A 58 -1.26 6.24 8.81
C THR A 58 0.06 7.00 8.77
N GLN A 59 1.16 6.30 9.04
CA GLN A 59 2.51 6.79 8.78
C GLN A 59 2.90 6.62 7.30
N LYS A 60 2.34 5.60 6.64
CA LYS A 60 2.42 5.42 5.20
C LYS A 60 1.14 4.77 4.70
N LEU A 61 0.60 5.28 3.59
CA LEU A 61 -0.47 4.67 2.84
C LEU A 61 -0.09 4.69 1.36
N GLU A 62 -0.09 3.53 0.71
CA GLU A 62 0.23 3.40 -0.70
C GLU A 62 -0.77 2.45 -1.36
N ILE A 63 -1.35 2.88 -2.48
CA ILE A 63 -2.19 2.05 -3.33
C ILE A 63 -1.47 1.86 -4.65
N SER A 64 -1.31 0.62 -5.08
CA SER A 64 -0.59 0.28 -6.31
C SER A 64 -1.34 -0.72 -7.17
N TYR A 65 -0.93 -0.81 -8.43
CA TYR A 65 -1.41 -1.78 -9.39
C TYR A 65 -0.25 -2.21 -10.28
N ASP A 66 -0.03 -3.53 -10.36
CA ASP A 66 0.88 -4.15 -11.32
C ASP A 66 0.06 -4.75 -12.46
N GLY A 67 0.23 -4.20 -13.66
CA GLY A 67 -0.46 -4.65 -14.87
C GLY A 67 0.00 -6.02 -15.36
N SER A 68 1.17 -6.50 -14.92
CA SER A 68 1.77 -7.76 -15.37
C SER A 68 0.99 -8.96 -14.85
N ASP A 69 0.55 -8.91 -13.60
CA ASP A 69 -0.22 -9.98 -12.95
C ASP A 69 -1.63 -9.56 -12.53
N LYS A 70 -2.00 -8.30 -12.83
CA LYS A 70 -3.28 -7.65 -12.52
C LYS A 70 -3.57 -7.57 -11.02
N THR A 71 -2.53 -7.40 -10.21
CA THR A 71 -2.62 -7.31 -8.75
C THR A 71 -2.67 -5.85 -8.28
N TYR A 72 -3.61 -5.54 -7.41
CA TYR A 72 -3.59 -4.31 -6.61
C TYR A 72 -2.81 -4.53 -5.32
N GLY A 73 -1.94 -3.58 -4.98
CA GLY A 73 -1.27 -3.49 -3.69
C GLY A 73 -1.95 -2.45 -2.80
N ILE A 74 -2.14 -2.78 -1.52
CA ILE A 74 -2.58 -1.82 -0.49
C ILE A 74 -1.61 -1.95 0.68
N TYR A 75 -0.74 -0.96 0.85
CA TYR A 75 0.22 -0.91 1.94
C TYR A 75 -0.22 0.13 2.96
N ILE A 76 -0.28 -0.26 4.22
CA ILE A 76 -0.65 0.58 5.35
C ILE A 76 0.38 0.37 6.45
N ASN A 77 0.91 1.47 6.98
CA ASN A 77 1.69 1.47 8.22
C ASN A 77 1.02 2.37 9.25
N VAL A 78 0.68 1.81 10.41
CA VAL A 78 0.10 2.52 11.56
C VAL A 78 0.89 2.13 12.80
N ARG A 79 1.61 3.09 13.41
CA ARG A 79 2.37 2.89 14.66
C ARG A 79 3.36 1.70 14.61
N GLY A 80 3.90 1.39 13.43
CA GLY A 80 4.80 0.25 13.21
C GLY A 80 4.10 -1.05 12.81
N ASP A 81 2.77 -1.13 12.93
CA ASP A 81 2.00 -2.26 12.41
C ASP A 81 1.84 -2.12 10.90
N ILE A 82 2.24 -3.16 10.16
CA ILE A 82 2.23 -3.19 8.70
C ILE A 82 1.13 -4.11 8.20
N ILE A 83 0.30 -3.59 7.31
CA ILE A 83 -0.67 -4.35 6.51
C ILE A 83 -0.23 -4.21 5.05
N ASN A 84 0.01 -5.33 4.35
CA ASN A 84 0.46 -5.32 2.96
C ASN A 84 -0.39 -6.28 2.13
N LEU A 85 -1.47 -5.77 1.55
CA LEU A 85 -2.42 -6.59 0.82
C LEU A 85 -2.00 -6.70 -0.65
N GLY A 86 -2.07 -7.91 -1.20
CA GLY A 86 -2.08 -8.16 -2.64
C GLY A 86 -3.42 -8.78 -3.03
N VAL A 87 -4.25 -8.03 -3.77
CA VAL A 87 -5.62 -8.43 -4.11
C VAL A 87 -5.90 -8.29 -5.61
N LYS A 88 -6.76 -9.17 -6.13
CA LYS A 88 -7.21 -9.14 -7.53
C LYS A 88 -8.70 -8.89 -7.58
N TYR A 89 -9.15 -8.23 -8.65
CA TYR A 89 -10.57 -7.98 -8.87
C TYR A 89 -11.35 -9.29 -8.95
N LYS A 90 -12.47 -9.36 -8.23
CA LYS A 90 -13.33 -10.53 -8.17
C LYS A 90 -14.68 -10.27 -8.83
N SER A 91 -15.39 -9.25 -8.39
CA SER A 91 -16.75 -8.94 -8.85
C SER A 91 -17.15 -7.50 -8.52
N SER A 92 -18.29 -7.08 -9.05
CA SER A 92 -18.96 -5.82 -8.72
C SER A 92 -20.41 -6.09 -8.33
N GLY A 93 -20.89 -5.39 -7.31
CA GLY A 93 -22.31 -5.28 -6.95
C GLY A 93 -22.91 -3.93 -7.38
N THR A 94 -24.15 -3.67 -6.98
CA THR A 94 -24.89 -2.43 -7.32
C THR A 94 -24.12 -1.16 -6.98
N GLU A 95 -23.35 -1.15 -5.89
CA GLU A 95 -22.57 0.01 -5.44
C GLU A 95 -21.23 -0.39 -4.79
N SER A 96 -20.69 -1.54 -5.17
CA SER A 96 -19.47 -2.06 -4.56
C SER A 96 -18.60 -2.82 -5.55
N TYR A 97 -17.30 -2.81 -5.29
CA TYR A 97 -16.30 -3.60 -5.98
C TYR A 97 -15.62 -4.50 -4.97
N THR A 98 -15.53 -5.78 -5.29
CA THR A 98 -14.93 -6.80 -4.43
C THR A 98 -13.62 -7.27 -5.04
N TYR A 99 -12.62 -7.37 -4.18
CA TYR A 99 -11.29 -7.88 -4.49
C TYR A 99 -10.93 -8.95 -3.47
N GLU A 100 -10.24 -9.99 -3.92
CA GLU A 100 -9.81 -11.10 -3.07
C GLU A 100 -8.30 -11.29 -3.20
N GLY A 101 -7.67 -11.71 -2.12
CA GLY A 101 -6.24 -12.00 -2.14
C GLY A 101 -5.70 -12.33 -0.77
N THR A 102 -4.50 -11.85 -0.49
CA THR A 102 -3.81 -12.15 0.78
C THR A 102 -3.16 -10.92 1.37
N ASP A 103 -3.08 -10.88 2.70
CA ASP A 103 -2.08 -10.08 3.38
C ASP A 103 -0.73 -10.78 3.23
N ARG A 104 0.21 -10.13 2.55
CA ARG A 104 1.54 -10.65 2.23
C ARG A 104 2.44 -10.75 3.46
N VAL A 105 2.10 -10.06 4.56
CA VAL A 105 2.84 -10.18 5.83
C VAL A 105 2.47 -11.48 6.54
N THR A 106 1.16 -11.75 6.68
CA THR A 106 0.66 -12.89 7.47
C THR A 106 0.29 -14.11 6.64
N GLY A 107 0.20 -14.00 5.31
CA GLY A 107 -0.30 -15.03 4.40
C GLY A 107 -1.82 -15.26 4.48
N ARG A 108 -2.55 -14.50 5.31
CA ARG A 108 -3.99 -14.69 5.51
C ARG A 108 -4.78 -14.23 4.30
N LYS A 109 -5.86 -14.96 3.99
CA LYS A 109 -6.84 -14.53 3.00
C LYS A 109 -7.52 -13.23 3.46
N VAL A 110 -7.72 -12.32 2.52
CA VAL A 110 -8.43 -11.06 2.74
C VAL A 110 -9.45 -10.83 1.64
N VAL A 111 -10.52 -10.13 2.00
CA VAL A 111 -11.51 -9.59 1.08
C VAL A 111 -11.50 -8.08 1.23
N VAL A 112 -11.39 -7.37 0.12
CA VAL A 112 -11.42 -5.91 0.08
C VAL A 112 -12.67 -5.49 -0.67
N VAL A 113 -13.46 -4.62 -0.06
CA VAL A 113 -14.70 -4.07 -0.61
C VAL A 113 -14.61 -2.55 -0.65
N THR A 114 -14.95 -1.96 -1.79
CA THR A 114 -14.85 -0.52 -1.99
C THR A 114 -16.08 0.00 -2.72
N LYS A 115 -16.52 1.24 -2.44
CA LYS A 115 -17.55 1.91 -3.26
C LYS A 115 -17.01 2.34 -4.62
N GLN A 116 -15.75 2.79 -4.66
CA GLN A 116 -15.03 3.16 -5.89
C GLN A 116 -14.05 2.07 -6.28
N LYS A 117 -13.81 1.84 -7.58
CA LYS A 117 -12.78 0.89 -8.02
C LYS A 117 -11.43 1.24 -7.40
N LEU A 118 -10.61 0.24 -7.04
CA LEU A 118 -9.25 0.48 -6.54
C LEU A 118 -8.39 1.33 -7.49
N SER A 119 -8.65 1.26 -8.81
CA SER A 119 -8.00 2.11 -9.82
C SER A 119 -8.27 3.60 -9.64
N TRP A 120 -9.36 4.00 -8.96
CA TRP A 120 -9.66 5.39 -8.66
C TRP A 120 -8.60 5.98 -7.73
N TYR A 121 -8.17 5.21 -6.73
CA TYR A 121 -7.14 5.61 -5.76
C TYR A 121 -5.71 5.62 -6.34
N LEU A 122 -5.50 5.14 -7.57
CA LEU A 122 -4.18 5.24 -8.24
C LEU A 122 -3.89 6.64 -8.80
N ASN A 123 -4.81 7.58 -8.63
CA ASN A 123 -4.75 8.93 -9.20
C ASN A 123 -4.98 10.01 -8.13
N ASN A 124 -4.47 9.79 -6.91
CA ASN A 124 -4.61 10.71 -5.77
C ASN A 124 -6.06 11.12 -5.47
N ASN A 125 -6.97 10.14 -5.56
CA ASN A 125 -8.35 10.36 -5.17
C ASN A 125 -8.60 9.88 -3.73
N GLY A 126 -9.57 10.48 -3.04
CA GLY A 126 -9.80 10.25 -1.62
C GLY A 126 -10.77 11.27 -1.05
N VAL A 127 -10.76 11.46 0.26
CA VAL A 127 -11.44 12.60 0.90
C VAL A 127 -10.56 13.85 0.83
N ASP A 128 -11.16 15.03 0.90
CA ASP A 128 -10.41 16.30 0.75
C ASP A 128 -9.70 16.71 2.05
N SER A 129 -10.16 16.21 3.20
CA SER A 129 -9.58 16.55 4.49
C SER A 129 -9.87 15.51 5.58
N HIS A 130 -9.25 15.71 6.74
CA HIS A 130 -9.40 14.84 7.90
C HIS A 130 -10.80 14.87 8.54
N THR A 131 -11.59 15.92 8.30
CA THR A 131 -12.96 16.06 8.84
C THR A 131 -13.97 15.20 8.09
N GLU A 132 -13.66 14.81 6.84
CA GLU A 132 -14.53 13.99 5.99
C GLU A 132 -14.30 12.48 6.16
N VAL A 133 -13.33 12.09 6.99
CA VAL A 133 -12.92 10.71 7.21
C VAL A 133 -14.03 9.91 7.91
N GLU A 134 -14.64 9.01 7.13
CA GLU A 134 -15.71 8.11 7.55
C GLU A 134 -15.51 6.73 6.89
N SER A 135 -15.80 5.67 7.64
CA SER A 135 -15.57 4.28 7.19
C SER A 135 -16.20 3.96 5.81
N PRO A 136 -17.45 4.37 5.50
CA PRO A 136 -18.08 4.08 4.22
C PRO A 136 -17.43 4.75 2.99
N LYS A 137 -16.54 5.73 3.19
CA LYS A 137 -15.79 6.41 2.11
C LYS A 137 -14.44 5.75 1.84
N GLY A 138 -14.03 4.80 2.68
CA GLY A 138 -12.75 4.12 2.62
C GLY A 138 -12.76 2.83 1.80
N ILE A 139 -11.61 2.18 1.86
CA ILE A 139 -11.37 0.82 1.39
C ILE A 139 -11.62 -0.10 2.58
N ILE A 140 -12.70 -0.88 2.54
CA ILE A 140 -13.07 -1.80 3.63
C ILE A 140 -12.33 -3.11 3.42
N VAL A 141 -11.71 -3.62 4.48
CA VAL A 141 -10.94 -4.86 4.48
C VAL A 141 -11.53 -5.80 5.52
N THR A 142 -11.79 -7.03 5.10
CA THR A 142 -12.19 -8.13 5.96
C THR A 142 -11.13 -9.22 5.93
N VAL A 143 -10.72 -9.69 7.11
CA VAL A 143 -9.85 -10.86 7.28
C VAL A 143 -10.69 -12.00 7.84
N PRO A 144 -11.23 -12.92 7.00
CA PRO A 144 -12.22 -13.90 7.45
C PRO A 144 -11.71 -14.82 8.55
N ALA A 145 -10.42 -15.14 8.55
CA ALA A 145 -9.82 -16.04 9.54
C ALA A 145 -9.88 -15.51 10.98
N THR A 146 -9.99 -14.19 11.16
CA THR A 146 -10.04 -13.53 12.47
C THR A 146 -11.31 -12.70 12.65
N TYR A 147 -12.22 -12.70 11.68
CA TYR A 147 -13.38 -11.82 11.61
C TYR A 147 -13.04 -10.33 11.80
N THR A 148 -11.79 -9.95 11.51
CA THR A 148 -11.34 -8.56 11.64
C THR A 148 -11.86 -7.77 10.47
N VAL A 149 -12.51 -6.63 10.75
CA VAL A 149 -12.96 -5.66 9.76
C VAL A 149 -12.37 -4.30 10.12
N PHE A 150 -11.84 -3.61 9.12
CA PHE A 150 -11.40 -2.23 9.24
C PHE A 150 -11.57 -1.53 7.90
N SER A 151 -11.53 -0.21 7.89
CA SER A 151 -11.42 0.57 6.66
C SER A 151 -10.16 1.42 6.67
N VAL A 152 -9.64 1.72 5.48
CA VAL A 152 -8.62 2.75 5.32
C VAL A 152 -9.13 3.83 4.37
N VAL A 153 -9.10 5.08 4.83
CA VAL A 153 -9.60 6.24 4.10
C VAL A 153 -8.39 7.08 3.66
N PRO A 154 -8.06 7.13 2.36
CA PRO A 154 -7.02 8.01 1.84
C PRO A 154 -7.47 9.48 1.84
N ILE A 155 -6.58 10.39 2.24
CA ILE A 155 -6.78 11.85 2.11
C ILE A 155 -5.93 12.33 0.95
N LYS A 156 -6.52 13.04 -0.01
CA LYS A 156 -5.81 13.51 -1.21
C LYS A 156 -4.59 14.37 -0.83
N ASN A 157 -3.47 14.13 -1.49
CA ASN A 157 -2.31 15.01 -1.46
C ASN A 157 -2.65 16.33 -2.16
N LYS A 158 -2.06 17.43 -1.69
CA LYS A 158 -2.31 18.78 -2.21
C LYS A 158 -1.27 19.20 -3.23
#